data_AF-A0ABD0NLC3-F1
#
_entry.id   AF-A0ABD0NLC3-F1
#
_cell.length_a   1.000
_cell.length_b   1.000
_cell.length_c   1.000
_cell.angle_alpha   90.00
_cell.angle_beta   90.00
_cell.angle_gamma   90.00
#
_symmetry.space_group_name_H-M   'P 1'
#
loop_
_entity.id
_entity.type
_entity.pdbx_description
1 polymer ?
#
loop_
_entity_poly.entity_id
_entity_poly.type
_entity_poly.pdbx_seq_one_letter_code
_entity_poly.pdbx_strand_id
1 'polypeptide(L)'
;SNSIKRCCAHAYSMEGTPPQISERYSQELQDLIRQMLSCDPKDRPSADEILAKPFLEDAVKRNMKIPEALEQKLIKSISTFDEAYNKHYEQFETLV
;
A
#
# COMPACT_ATOMS: atom_id res chain seq x y z
N SER A 1 -30.15 12.11 3.10
CA SER A 1 -29.23 12.24 1.95
C SER A 1 -28.01 11.36 2.16
N ASN A 2 -27.59 10.61 1.15
CA ASN A 2 -26.43 9.71 1.18
C ASN A 2 -25.10 10.48 1.37
N SER A 3 -25.06 11.77 1.01
CA SER A 3 -23.87 12.63 1.16
C SER A 3 -23.49 12.91 2.61
N ILE A 4 -24.45 13.22 3.48
CA ILE A 4 -24.21 13.55 4.89
C ILE A 4 -23.62 12.33 5.64
N LYS A 5 -24.13 11.13 5.35
CA LYS A 5 -23.60 9.87 5.91
C LYS A 5 -22.15 9.63 5.52
N ARG A 6 -21.78 9.92 4.26
CA ARG A 6 -20.40 9.81 3.77
C ARG A 6 -19.46 10.80 4.44
N CYS A 7 -19.88 12.05 4.60
CA CYS A 7 -19.09 13.06 5.32
C CYS A 7 -18.84 12.66 6.78
N CYS A 8 -19.86 12.16 7.47
CA CYS A 8 -19.70 11.69 8.85
C CYS A 8 -18.75 10.49 8.95
N ALA A 9 -18.90 9.49 8.07
CA ALA A 9 -18.01 8.33 8.04
C ALA A 9 -16.54 8.71 7.77
N HIS A 10 -16.32 9.69 6.89
CA HIS A 10 -14.98 10.24 6.66
C HIS A 10 -14.43 10.94 7.91
N ALA A 11 -15.22 11.79 8.57
CA ALA A 11 -14.80 12.45 9.81
C ALA A 11 -14.42 11.43 10.90
N TYR A 12 -15.23 10.40 11.12
CA TYR A 12 -14.92 9.33 12.08
C TYR A 12 -13.67 8.53 11.70
N SER A 13 -13.40 8.33 10.41
CA SER A 13 -12.14 7.71 9.95
C SER A 13 -10.92 8.56 10.29
N MET A 14 -11.04 9.89 10.27
CA MET A 14 -9.96 10.80 10.65
C MET A 14 -9.71 10.83 12.16
N GLU A 15 -10.75 10.53 12.96
CA GLU A 15 -10.67 10.34 14.41
C GLU A 15 -10.19 8.93 14.81
N GLY A 16 -9.89 8.10 13.81
CA GLY A 16 -9.31 6.78 13.98
C GLY A 16 -10.31 5.65 14.17
N THR A 17 -11.58 5.87 13.83
CA THR A 17 -12.58 4.81 13.76
C THR A 17 -12.66 4.28 12.32
N PRO A 18 -12.17 3.06 12.03
CA PRO A 18 -12.22 2.51 10.68
C PRO A 18 -13.68 2.35 10.21
N PRO A 19 -13.96 2.55 8.91
CA PRO A 19 -15.29 2.34 8.37
C PRO A 19 -15.74 0.88 8.54
N GLN A 20 -17.05 0.70 8.68
CA GLN A 20 -17.63 -0.65 8.75
C GLN A 20 -17.36 -1.40 7.44
N ILE A 21 -16.78 -2.59 7.56
CA ILE A 21 -16.45 -3.43 6.40
C ILE A 21 -17.70 -4.21 5.99
N SER A 22 -17.90 -4.33 4.68
CA SER A 22 -19.02 -5.06 4.12
C SER A 22 -19.01 -6.54 4.52
N GLU A 23 -20.16 -7.05 4.94
CA GLU A 23 -20.39 -8.46 5.27
C GLU A 23 -20.28 -9.39 4.04
N ARG A 24 -20.16 -8.85 2.83
CA ARG A 24 -19.93 -9.63 1.60
C ARG A 24 -18.60 -10.38 1.63
N TYR A 25 -17.62 -9.91 2.40
CA TYR A 25 -16.29 -10.50 2.48
C TYR A 25 -16.24 -11.62 3.53
N SER A 26 -15.32 -12.59 3.35
CA SER A 26 -15.07 -13.59 4.37
C SER A 26 -14.59 -12.93 5.67
N GLN A 27 -14.84 -13.58 6.80
CA GLN A 27 -14.43 -13.06 8.11
C GLN A 27 -12.91 -12.78 8.15
N GLU A 28 -12.11 -13.69 7.60
CA GLU A 28 -10.64 -13.56 7.53
C GLU A 28 -10.20 -12.31 6.75
N LEU A 29 -10.87 -12.00 5.62
CA LEU A 29 -10.56 -10.82 4.82
C LEU A 29 -11.03 -9.54 5.53
N GLN A 30 -12.19 -9.57 6.19
CA GLN A 30 -12.65 -8.43 6.98
C GLN A 30 -11.64 -8.10 8.10
N ASP A 31 -11.15 -9.12 8.82
CA ASP A 31 -10.19 -8.92 9.90
C ASP A 31 -8.83 -8.44 9.39
N LEU A 32 -8.37 -8.95 8.24
CA LEU A 32 -7.17 -8.42 7.58
C LEU A 32 -7.32 -6.94 7.22
N ILE A 33 -8.44 -6.54 6.60
CA ILE A 33 -8.66 -5.15 6.21
C ILE A 33 -8.74 -4.24 7.44
N ARG A 34 -9.34 -4.70 8.56
CA ARG A 34 -9.33 -3.95 9.83
C ARG A 34 -7.90 -3.69 10.32
N GLN A 35 -7.03 -4.69 10.27
CA GLN A 35 -5.62 -4.54 10.65
C GLN A 35 -4.88 -3.57 9.71
N MET A 36 -5.10 -3.67 8.40
CA MET A 36 -4.50 -2.76 7.42
C MET A 36 -4.91 -1.30 7.61
N LEU A 37 -6.16 -1.07 8.04
CA LEU A 37 -6.73 0.24 8.34
C LEU A 37 -6.50 0.69 9.79
N SER A 38 -5.67 -0.01 10.57
CA SER A 38 -5.34 0.43 11.92
C SER A 38 -4.61 1.78 11.90
N CYS A 39 -4.93 2.60 12.89
CA CYS A 39 -4.31 3.90 13.11
C CYS A 39 -2.92 3.79 13.71
N ASP A 40 -2.70 2.80 14.58
CA ASP A 40 -1.35 2.51 15.06
C ASP A 40 -0.59 1.76 13.96
N PRO A 41 0.52 2.31 13.45
CA PRO A 41 1.33 1.63 12.44
C PRO A 41 1.92 0.30 12.93
N LYS A 42 2.04 0.07 14.25
CA LYS A 42 2.56 -1.19 14.81
C LYS A 42 1.58 -2.35 14.67
N ASP A 43 0.28 -2.05 14.62
CA ASP A 43 -0.77 -3.05 14.41
C ASP A 43 -0.97 -3.36 12.92
N ARG A 44 -0.35 -2.58 12.03
CA ARG A 44 -0.47 -2.75 10.59
C ARG A 44 0.47 -3.87 10.14
N PRO A 45 -0.06 -4.93 9.50
CA PRO A 45 0.79 -5.98 8.96
C PRO A 45 1.62 -5.43 7.79
N SER A 46 2.85 -5.92 7.70
CA SER A 46 3.72 -5.70 6.55
C SER A 46 3.17 -6.36 5.28
N ALA A 47 3.68 -5.95 4.13
CA ALA A 47 3.29 -6.55 2.86
C ALA A 47 3.54 -8.06 2.84
N ASP A 48 4.66 -8.52 3.41
CA ASP A 48 5.00 -9.94 3.46
C ASP A 48 4.03 -10.73 4.36
N GLU A 49 3.66 -10.17 5.53
CA GLU A 49 2.68 -10.79 6.43
C GLU A 49 1.27 -10.84 5.83
N ILE A 50 0.91 -9.85 5.00
CA ILE A 50 -0.33 -9.87 4.23
C ILE A 50 -0.27 -10.99 3.19
N LEU A 51 0.78 -11.06 2.38
CA LEU A 51 0.90 -12.04 1.29
C LEU A 51 1.06 -13.48 1.81
N ALA A 52 1.54 -13.66 3.05
CA ALA A 52 1.65 -14.96 3.71
C ALA A 52 0.32 -15.53 4.23
N LYS A 53 -0.80 -14.78 4.18
CA LYS A 53 -2.09 -15.28 4.66
C LYS A 53 -2.59 -16.46 3.80
N PRO A 54 -2.99 -17.60 4.40
CA PRO A 54 -3.36 -18.80 3.64
C PRO A 54 -4.47 -18.56 2.60
N PHE A 55 -5.48 -17.77 2.95
CA PHE A 55 -6.60 -17.47 2.04
C PHE A 55 -6.22 -16.61 0.82
N LEU A 56 -5.00 -16.05 0.79
CA LEU A 56 -4.47 -15.29 -0.34
C LEU A 56 -3.53 -16.11 -1.22
N GLU A 57 -3.19 -17.35 -0.84
CA GLU A 57 -2.16 -18.16 -1.51
C GLU A 57 -2.41 -18.28 -3.03
N ASP A 58 -3.64 -18.58 -3.43
CA ASP A 58 -4.01 -18.69 -4.85
C ASP A 58 -3.96 -17.36 -5.59
N ALA A 59 -4.31 -16.26 -4.92
CA ALA A 59 -4.18 -14.92 -5.50
C ALA A 59 -2.70 -14.55 -5.68
N VAL A 60 -1.86 -14.87 -4.70
CA VAL A 60 -0.42 -14.64 -4.78
C VAL A 60 0.19 -15.46 -5.91
N LYS A 61 -0.08 -16.76 -5.98
CA LYS A 61 0.42 -17.65 -7.04
C LYS A 61 0.05 -17.15 -8.45
N ARG A 62 -1.17 -16.65 -8.64
CA ARG A 62 -1.62 -16.10 -9.93
C ARG A 62 -0.91 -14.80 -10.31
N ASN A 63 -0.50 -14.00 -9.34
CA ASN A 63 0.09 -12.67 -9.56
C ASN A 63 1.61 -12.59 -9.28
N MET A 64 2.25 -13.73 -8.97
CA MET A 64 3.68 -13.83 -8.65
C MET A 64 4.61 -13.31 -9.74
N LYS A 65 4.15 -13.21 -10.99
CA LYS A 65 4.98 -12.78 -12.11
C LYS A 65 4.83 -11.29 -12.34
N ILE A 66 5.90 -10.55 -12.04
CA ILE A 66 6.09 -9.22 -12.61
C ILE A 66 6.39 -9.43 -14.11
N PRO A 67 5.68 -8.75 -15.03
CA PRO A 67 6.07 -8.76 -16.43
C PRO A 67 7.51 -8.26 -16.59
N GLU A 68 8.37 -9.06 -17.20
CA GLU A 68 9.80 -8.76 -17.37
C GLU A 68 10.02 -7.35 -17.95
N ALA A 69 9.18 -6.93 -18.90
CA ALA A 69 9.23 -5.59 -19.48
C ALA A 69 9.04 -4.46 -18.45
N LEU A 70 8.19 -4.65 -17.44
CA LEU A 70 7.99 -3.67 -16.36
C LEU A 70 9.18 -3.64 -15.41
N GLU A 71 9.72 -4.81 -15.07
CA GLU A 71 10.91 -4.93 -14.23
C GLU A 71 12.11 -4.24 -14.88
N GLN A 72 12.38 -4.54 -16.15
CA GLN A 72 13.46 -3.90 -16.91
C GLN A 72 13.27 -2.38 -17.03
N LYS A 73 12.03 -1.91 -17.23
CA LYS A 73 11.72 -0.48 -17.29
C LYS A 73 11.99 0.20 -15.95
N LEU A 74 11.64 -0.44 -14.83
CA LEU A 74 11.90 0.07 -13.50
C LEU A 74 13.40 0.15 -13.21
N ILE A 75 14.15 -0.94 -13.46
CA ILE A 75 15.61 -0.99 -13.30
C ILE A 75 16.27 0.13 -14.10
N LYS A 76 15.89 0.29 -15.38
CA LYS A 76 16.41 1.36 -16.22
C LYS A 76 16.10 2.74 -15.66
N SER A 77 14.87 2.97 -15.19
CA SER A 77 14.48 4.25 -14.59
C SER A 77 15.31 4.58 -13.36
N ILE A 78 15.56 3.60 -12.48
CA ILE A 78 16.37 3.77 -11.28
C ILE A 78 17.81 4.09 -11.66
N SER A 79 18.42 3.32 -12.58
CA SER A 79 19.79 3.59 -13.04
C SER A 79 19.94 4.98 -13.66
N THR A 80 18.96 5.42 -14.47
CA THR A 80 18.98 6.75 -15.08
C THR A 80 18.87 7.85 -14.02
N PHE A 81 18.04 7.63 -12.99
CA PHE A 81 17.92 8.55 -11.87
C PHE A 81 19.23 8.65 -11.09
N ASP A 82 19.85 7.52 -10.73
CA ASP A 82 21.10 7.48 -9.98
C ASP A 82 22.24 8.16 -10.77
N GLU A 83 22.35 7.89 -12.07
CA GLU A 83 23.33 8.57 -12.93
C GLU A 83 23.12 10.09 -12.95
N ALA A 84 21.87 10.55 -13.11
CA ALA A 84 21.56 11.96 -13.11
C ALA A 84 21.83 12.61 -11.75
N TYR A 85 21.38 11.97 -10.66
CA TYR A 85 21.59 12.46 -9.30
C TYR A 85 23.08 12.61 -9.00
N ASN A 86 23.88 11.57 -9.25
CA ASN A 86 25.31 11.58 -8.97
C ASN A 86 26.07 12.59 -9.86
N LYS A 87 25.70 12.71 -11.13
CA LYS A 87 26.29 13.70 -12.05
C LYS A 87 26.08 15.15 -11.59
N HIS A 88 24.94 15.41 -10.95
CA HIS A 88 24.55 16.75 -10.51
C HIS A 88 24.71 16.95 -9.00
N TYR A 89 25.29 15.98 -8.29
CA TYR A 89 25.35 15.95 -6.83
C TYR A 89 26.01 17.20 -6.22
N GLU A 90 27.16 17.62 -6.74
CA GLU A 90 27.86 18.82 -6.25
C GLU A 90 27.02 20.10 -6.41
N GLN A 91 26.17 20.17 -7.43
CA GLN A 91 25.26 21.30 -7.63
C GLN A 91 24.16 21.34 -6.58
N PHE A 92 23.76 20.18 -6.05
CA PHE A 92 22.78 20.08 -4.97
C PHE A 92 23.39 20.34 -3.59
N GLU A 93 24.65 19.94 -3.33
CA GLU A 93 25.33 20.28 -2.06
C GLU A 93 25.46 21.79 -1.86
N THR A 94 25.67 22.56 -2.93
CA THR A 94 25.80 24.03 -2.83
C THR A 94 24.48 24.77 -2.51
N LEU A 95 23.34 24.08 -2.51
CA LEU A 95 22.01 24.62 -2.20
C LEU A 95 21.60 24.42 -0.73
N VAL A 96 22.44 23.76 0.08
CA VAL A 96 22.23 23.48 1.51
C VAL A 96 23.26 24.24 2.33
#